data_AF-A0A2S1YQS0-F1
#
_entry.id   AF-A0A2S1YQS0-F1
#
_cell.length_a   1.000
_cell.length_b   1.000
_cell.length_c   1.000
_cell.angle_alpha   90.00
_cell.angle_beta   90.00
_cell.angle_gamma   90.00
#
_symmetry.space_group_name_H-M   'P 1'
#
loop_
_entity.id
_entity.type
_entity.pdbx_description
1 polymer ?
#
loop_
_entity_poly.entity_id
_entity_poly.type
_entity_poly.pdbx_seq_one_letter_code
_entity_poly.pdbx_strand_id
1 'polypeptide(L)'
;MEKTVLNYSIKGGVFHIAWNMVFVVLGIYFLSIINVEKITFKFGDLILPIVAVLFIVVYGKKALMTLFNFHKKIIFSQEGLELNEIFYEWKDIIFPRVISKTEHTAKYNLSYKEFYLTFVYKQKTIEIKIDDYDVSENEIKELLKEYTPKFTPSTMSENKIVYQPIHDFDQIITLDEYYDLEYEESEEAIKDIQKLAVKDLESVKRFCENNIYAQPDKVRFVYYALSEDEDLDKWADFLSDEFRRVYQIGLEQNKVKELSSVINEIIVETIDSYPAERVREILLKGLDYKEFETRLNALEFLPDWINEQVLKSNPSIVSKLRQKLKDPEWKIRWETSKLLERNKIAFESLSTLDKLRRFINP
;
A
#
# COMPACT_ATOMS: atom_id res chain seq x y z
N MET A 1 22.34 14.46 -15.29
CA MET A 1 21.19 13.55 -15.20
C MET A 1 20.06 14.31 -14.56
N GLU A 2 18.91 14.31 -15.21
CA GLU A 2 17.70 14.93 -14.71
C GLU A 2 17.24 14.20 -13.45
N LYS A 3 16.90 14.98 -12.41
CA LYS A 3 16.41 14.47 -11.13
C LYS A 3 15.32 15.40 -10.65
N THR A 4 14.17 14.83 -10.30
CA THR A 4 13.09 15.59 -9.66
C THR A 4 13.11 15.32 -8.17
N VAL A 5 13.16 16.40 -7.37
CA VAL A 5 13.24 16.34 -5.91
C VAL A 5 11.93 16.84 -5.32
N LEU A 6 11.19 15.96 -4.67
CA LEU A 6 10.00 16.30 -3.89
C LEU A 6 10.40 16.46 -2.42
N ASN A 7 10.16 17.66 -1.88
CA ASN A 7 10.48 17.97 -0.50
C ASN A 7 9.27 17.73 0.39
N TYR A 8 9.54 17.36 1.65
CA TYR A 8 8.51 17.32 2.69
C TYR A 8 7.80 18.67 2.78
N SER A 9 6.47 18.65 2.93
CA SER A 9 5.67 19.87 2.94
C SER A 9 6.03 20.75 4.13
N ILE A 10 6.66 21.90 3.87
CA ILE A 10 7.03 22.87 4.90
C ILE A 10 5.76 23.42 5.56
N LYS A 11 4.73 23.75 4.77
CA LYS A 11 3.46 24.27 5.27
C LYS A 11 2.76 23.25 6.17
N GLY A 12 2.64 22.00 5.70
CA GLY A 12 2.04 20.91 6.48
C GLY A 12 2.81 20.63 7.78
N GLY A 13 4.14 20.55 7.71
CA GLY A 13 4.98 20.34 8.89
C GLY A 13 4.90 21.47 9.91
N VAL A 14 4.91 22.73 9.47
CA VAL A 14 4.76 23.90 10.37
C VAL A 14 3.39 23.88 11.06
N PHE A 15 2.32 23.56 10.33
CA PHE A 15 0.98 23.42 10.90
C PHE A 15 0.94 22.32 11.97
N HIS A 16 1.50 21.14 11.68
CA HIS A 16 1.59 20.04 12.66
C HIS A 16 2.40 20.42 13.90
N ILE A 17 3.52 21.13 13.75
CA ILE A 17 4.32 21.61 14.88
C ILE A 17 3.51 22.60 15.71
N ALA A 18 2.90 23.61 15.08
CA ALA A 18 2.08 24.60 15.77
C ALA A 18 0.93 23.94 16.55
N TRP A 19 0.23 22.99 15.93
CA TRP A 19 -0.85 22.25 16.57
C TRP A 19 -0.37 21.44 17.78
N ASN A 20 0.76 20.73 17.68
CA ASN A 20 1.34 20.01 18.81
C ASN A 20 1.80 20.96 19.93
N MET A 21 2.32 22.14 19.58
CA MET A 21 2.76 23.15 20.55
C MET A 21 1.61 23.72 21.38
N VAL A 22 0.39 23.81 20.84
CA VAL A 22 -0.81 24.18 21.61
C VAL A 22 -1.01 23.24 22.81
N PHE A 23 -0.83 21.93 22.62
CA PHE A 23 -0.95 20.95 23.70
C PHE A 23 0.20 21.03 24.71
N VAL A 24 1.41 21.35 24.25
CA VAL A 24 2.55 21.61 25.16
C VAL A 24 2.27 22.82 26.04
N VAL A 25 1.79 23.92 25.45
CA VAL A 25 1.41 25.14 26.20
C VAL A 25 0.28 24.84 27.19
N LEU A 26 -0.73 24.07 26.80
CA LEU A 26 -1.79 23.61 27.71
C LEU A 26 -1.23 22.78 28.87
N GLY A 27 -0.26 21.89 28.62
CA GLY A 27 0.41 21.13 29.67
C GLY A 27 1.18 22.04 30.64
N ILE A 28 1.93 23.02 30.13
CA ILE A 28 2.63 24.01 30.98
C ILE A 28 1.63 24.83 31.80
N TYR A 29 0.51 25.23 31.19
CA TYR A 29 -0.56 25.94 31.88
C TYR A 29 -1.21 25.09 32.98
N PHE A 30 -1.45 23.81 32.75
CA PHE A 30 -1.94 22.92 33.81
C PHE A 30 -0.92 22.79 34.95
N LEU A 31 0.39 22.75 34.65
CA LEU A 31 1.41 22.78 35.71
C LEU A 31 1.40 24.08 36.50
N SER A 32 1.16 25.24 35.87
CA SER A 32 1.18 26.53 36.56
C SER A 32 -0.02 26.76 37.48
N ILE A 33 -1.14 26.06 37.27
CA ILE A 33 -2.32 26.10 38.15
C ILE A 33 -2.13 25.22 39.39
N ILE A 34 -1.19 24.26 39.36
CA ILE A 34 -0.99 23.34 40.48
C ILE A 34 -0.36 24.09 41.65
N ASN A 35 -1.11 24.19 42.74
CA ASN A 35 -0.61 24.72 44.00
C ASN A 35 0.15 23.64 44.77
N VAL A 36 1.47 23.58 44.58
CA VAL A 36 2.37 22.54 45.10
C VAL A 36 2.31 22.40 46.63
N GLU A 37 2.01 23.50 47.34
CA GLU A 37 1.94 23.53 48.81
C GLU A 37 0.70 22.80 49.40
N LYS A 38 -0.33 22.53 48.58
CA LYS A 38 -1.58 21.89 49.01
C LYS A 38 -1.74 20.44 48.54
N ILE A 39 -0.73 19.86 47.89
CA ILE A 39 -0.81 18.48 47.38
C ILE A 39 -0.79 17.52 48.57
N THR A 40 -1.92 16.85 48.82
CA THR A 40 -2.04 15.89 49.93
C THR A 40 -1.62 14.46 49.56
N PHE A 41 -0.91 14.29 48.44
CA PHE A 41 -0.51 13.00 47.86
C PHE A 41 -1.66 11.99 47.74
N LYS A 42 -2.89 12.47 47.57
CA LYS A 42 -4.05 11.64 47.22
C LYS A 42 -4.10 11.45 45.71
N PHE A 43 -4.61 10.31 45.26
CA PHE A 43 -4.62 9.96 43.83
C PHE A 43 -5.27 11.04 42.95
N GLY A 44 -6.35 11.67 43.41
CA GLY A 44 -7.02 12.77 42.69
C GLY A 44 -6.17 14.03 42.50
N ASP A 45 -5.30 14.35 43.45
CA ASP A 45 -4.40 15.52 43.39
C ASP A 45 -3.24 15.29 42.40
N LEU A 46 -2.96 14.03 42.04
CA LEU A 46 -1.89 13.64 41.12
C LEU A 46 -2.32 13.57 39.65
N ILE A 47 -3.63 13.48 39.37
CA ILE A 47 -4.15 13.30 37.99
C ILE A 47 -3.75 14.47 37.10
N LEU A 48 -3.99 15.72 37.55
CA LEU A 48 -3.70 16.92 36.76
C LEU A 48 -2.19 17.06 36.45
N PRO A 49 -1.26 16.93 37.42
CA PRO A 49 0.18 16.93 37.11
C PRO A 49 0.60 15.82 36.14
N ILE A 50 0.06 14.61 36.29
CA ILE A 50 0.38 13.49 35.37
C ILE A 50 -0.10 13.80 33.95
N VAL A 51 -1.33 14.29 33.79
CA VAL A 51 -1.88 14.69 32.48
C VAL A 51 -1.06 15.83 31.86
N ALA A 52 -0.66 16.80 32.68
CA ALA A 52 0.15 17.94 32.23
C ALA A 52 1.54 17.51 31.72
N VAL A 53 2.23 16.64 32.47
CA VAL A 53 3.52 16.06 32.04
C VAL A 53 3.36 15.22 30.78
N LEU A 54 2.30 14.40 30.69
CA LEU A 54 1.97 13.64 29.48
C LEU A 54 1.79 14.56 28.27
N PHE A 55 1.09 15.68 28.43
CA PHE A 55 0.88 16.65 27.36
C PHE A 55 2.20 17.24 26.87
N ILE A 56 3.08 17.64 27.79
CA ILE A 56 4.38 18.21 27.44
C ILE A 56 5.26 17.15 26.74
N VAL A 57 5.40 15.96 27.33
CA VAL A 57 6.33 14.94 26.84
C VAL A 57 5.85 14.35 25.51
N VAL A 58 4.58 13.95 25.40
CA VAL A 58 4.07 13.27 24.20
C VAL A 58 4.01 14.24 23.02
N TYR A 59 3.42 15.42 23.20
CA TYR A 59 3.26 16.37 22.09
C TYR A 59 4.56 17.11 21.79
N GLY A 60 5.41 17.35 22.78
CA GLY A 60 6.78 17.85 22.55
C GLY A 60 7.62 16.87 21.73
N LYS A 61 7.55 15.57 22.04
CA LYS A 61 8.19 14.52 21.22
C LYS A 61 7.65 14.50 19.79
N LYS A 62 6.33 14.62 19.60
CA LYS A 62 5.71 14.68 18.26
C LYS A 62 6.20 15.89 17.46
N ALA A 63 6.23 17.08 18.06
CA ALA A 63 6.73 18.29 17.40
C ALA A 63 8.20 18.15 16.98
N LEU A 64 9.05 17.58 17.85
CA LEU A 64 10.45 17.28 17.52
C LEU A 64 10.57 16.28 16.37
N MET A 65 9.78 15.21 16.36
CA MET A 65 9.78 14.24 15.25
C MET A 65 9.38 14.89 13.93
N THR A 66 8.38 15.79 13.92
CA THR A 66 8.00 16.53 12.71
C THR A 66 9.12 17.46 12.22
N LEU A 67 9.86 18.11 13.13
CA LEU A 67 11.04 18.90 12.77
C LEU A 67 12.10 18.05 12.08
N PHE A 68 12.35 16.84 12.60
CA PHE A 68 13.26 15.92 11.92
C PHE A 68 12.73 15.57 10.54
N ASN A 69 11.42 15.35 10.32
CA ASN A 69 10.91 14.99 8.99
C ASN A 69 11.22 16.00 7.86
N PHE A 70 11.56 17.27 8.13
CA PHE A 70 11.88 18.24 7.07
C PHE A 70 13.10 17.90 6.21
N HIS A 71 14.01 17.05 6.70
CA HIS A 71 15.12 16.54 5.87
C HIS A 71 14.67 15.49 4.84
N LYS A 72 13.45 14.92 4.99
CA LYS A 72 12.95 13.86 4.13
C LYS A 72 12.65 14.38 2.74
N LYS A 73 13.05 13.59 1.75
CA LYS A 73 12.87 13.88 0.32
C LYS A 73 12.56 12.59 -0.41
N ILE A 74 11.83 12.75 -1.51
CA ILE A 74 11.68 11.73 -2.54
C ILE A 74 12.43 12.27 -3.75
N ILE A 75 13.38 11.50 -4.28
CA ILE A 75 14.13 11.90 -5.48
C ILE A 75 13.84 10.87 -6.57
N PHE A 76 13.24 11.34 -7.65
CA PHE A 76 13.08 10.57 -8.87
C PHE A 76 14.30 10.80 -9.76
N SER A 77 14.85 9.71 -10.30
CA SER A 77 15.97 9.73 -11.22
C SER A 77 15.88 8.57 -12.19
N GLN A 78 16.59 8.64 -13.31
CA GLN A 78 16.59 7.60 -14.33
C GLN A 78 17.15 6.25 -13.83
N GLU A 79 17.95 6.26 -12.77
CA GLU A 79 18.53 5.04 -12.18
C GLU A 79 17.62 4.39 -11.13
N GLY A 80 16.80 5.19 -10.46
CA GLY A 80 16.01 4.74 -9.32
C GLY A 80 15.26 5.84 -8.60
N LEU A 81 14.59 5.42 -7.53
CA LEU A 81 13.89 6.25 -6.57
C LEU A 81 14.70 6.34 -5.28
N GLU A 82 15.00 7.55 -4.80
CA GLU A 82 15.65 7.74 -3.49
C GLU A 82 14.61 8.21 -2.47
N LEU A 83 14.52 7.49 -1.35
CA LEU A 83 13.55 7.74 -0.30
C LEU A 83 14.27 7.78 1.04
N ASN A 84 14.29 8.97 1.66
CA ASN A 84 14.95 9.18 2.95
C ASN A 84 16.39 8.62 2.97
N GLU A 85 17.18 8.96 1.96
CA GLU A 85 18.59 8.55 1.79
C GLU A 85 18.79 7.05 1.45
N ILE A 86 17.72 6.29 1.22
CA ILE A 86 17.79 4.92 0.73
C ILE A 86 17.47 4.93 -0.76
N PHE A 87 18.41 4.44 -1.57
CA PHE A 87 18.25 4.34 -3.01
C PHE A 87 17.66 2.99 -3.43
N TYR A 88 16.63 3.04 -4.26
CA TYR A 88 15.93 1.89 -4.82
C TYR A 88 16.10 1.91 -6.34
N GLU A 89 16.92 0.99 -6.85
CA GLU A 89 17.13 0.85 -8.29
C GLU A 89 15.85 0.36 -8.97
N TRP A 90 15.47 0.99 -10.07
CA TRP A 90 14.22 0.64 -10.74
C TRP A 90 14.15 -0.80 -11.25
N LYS A 91 15.29 -1.37 -11.66
CA LYS A 91 15.35 -2.77 -12.12
C LYS A 91 14.91 -3.77 -11.03
N ASP A 92 15.02 -3.37 -9.77
CA ASP A 92 14.68 -4.17 -8.59
C ASP A 92 13.32 -3.77 -7.99
N ILE A 93 12.72 -2.67 -8.48
CA ILE A 93 11.39 -2.19 -8.11
C ILE A 93 10.36 -2.90 -8.98
N ILE A 94 9.30 -3.40 -8.35
CA ILE A 94 8.19 -4.07 -9.01
C ILE A 94 6.89 -3.37 -8.61
N PHE A 95 6.03 -3.11 -9.60
CA PHE A 95 4.70 -2.51 -9.43
C PHE A 95 4.68 -1.15 -8.71
N PRO A 96 5.46 -0.14 -9.16
CA PRO A 96 5.36 1.19 -8.57
C PRO A 96 4.05 1.85 -8.99
N ARG A 97 3.23 2.24 -8.01
CA ARG A 97 1.96 2.93 -8.24
C ARG A 97 1.57 3.81 -7.06
N VAL A 98 0.62 4.72 -7.30
CA VAL A 98 -0.04 5.44 -6.23
C VAL A 98 -1.31 4.67 -5.86
N ILE A 99 -1.46 4.36 -4.58
CA ILE A 99 -2.70 3.81 -4.03
C ILE A 99 -3.27 4.82 -3.04
N SER A 100 -4.58 4.76 -2.85
CA SER A 100 -5.19 5.49 -1.77
C SER A 100 -5.54 4.57 -0.61
N LYS A 101 -5.56 5.13 0.60
CA LYS A 101 -6.01 4.45 1.81
C LYS A 101 -6.93 5.35 2.58
N THR A 102 -8.08 4.81 2.98
CA THR A 102 -8.97 5.49 3.90
C THR A 102 -8.44 5.32 5.32
N GLU A 103 -7.93 6.38 5.92
CA GLU A 103 -7.62 6.41 7.35
C GLU A 103 -8.88 6.81 8.12
N HIS A 104 -9.26 5.96 9.08
CA HIS A 104 -10.43 6.19 9.92
C HIS A 104 -10.01 6.60 11.34
N THR A 105 -10.32 7.84 11.70
CA THR A 105 -10.20 8.29 13.09
C THR A 105 -11.45 7.88 13.88
N ALA A 106 -11.37 6.70 14.51
CA ALA A 106 -12.46 6.10 15.30
C ALA A 106 -13.06 7.02 16.38
N LYS A 107 -12.31 8.02 16.86
CA LYS A 107 -12.76 8.98 17.87
C LYS A 107 -13.71 10.06 17.32
N TYR A 108 -13.65 10.35 16.03
CA TYR A 108 -14.38 11.46 15.40
C TYR A 108 -15.33 11.03 14.29
N ASN A 109 -15.41 9.73 13.98
CA ASN A 109 -16.15 9.19 12.84
C ASN A 109 -15.81 9.92 11.54
N LEU A 110 -14.52 10.26 11.38
CA LEU A 110 -13.97 10.94 10.22
C LEU A 110 -13.08 9.93 9.48
N SER A 111 -13.49 9.63 8.26
CA SER A 111 -12.70 8.96 7.24
C SER A 111 -12.08 10.01 6.34
N TYR A 112 -10.78 9.94 6.11
CA TYR A 112 -10.12 10.78 5.13
C TYR A 112 -9.22 9.93 4.23
N LYS A 113 -9.16 10.30 2.96
CA LYS A 113 -8.39 9.59 1.94
C LYS A 113 -6.96 10.11 2.01
N GLU A 114 -6.01 9.20 2.23
CA GLU A 114 -4.58 9.49 2.18
C GLU A 114 -3.96 8.77 0.98
N PHE A 115 -3.05 9.43 0.26
CA PHE A 115 -2.37 8.83 -0.88
C PHE A 115 -1.00 8.28 -0.51
N TYR A 116 -0.65 7.13 -1.08
CA TYR A 116 0.59 6.41 -0.82
C TYR A 116 1.25 5.99 -2.13
N LEU A 117 2.54 6.28 -2.27
CA LEU A 117 3.40 5.66 -3.26
C LEU A 117 3.78 4.27 -2.73
N THR A 118 3.40 3.22 -3.46
CA THR A 118 3.70 1.84 -3.09
C THR A 118 4.48 1.15 -4.20
N PHE A 119 5.38 0.26 -3.81
CA PHE A 119 6.09 -0.65 -4.71
C PHE A 119 6.67 -1.83 -3.95
N VAL A 120 7.01 -2.91 -4.66
CA VAL A 120 7.71 -4.07 -4.10
C VAL A 120 9.20 -3.97 -4.44
N TYR A 121 10.06 -4.08 -3.42
CA TYR A 121 11.51 -4.14 -3.58
C TYR A 121 12.08 -5.30 -2.75
N LYS A 122 12.78 -6.23 -3.40
CA LYS A 122 13.37 -7.43 -2.76
C LYS A 122 12.38 -8.14 -1.81
N GLN A 123 11.18 -8.44 -2.32
CA GLN A 123 10.08 -9.11 -1.58
C GLN A 123 9.57 -8.32 -0.37
N LYS A 124 9.69 -6.99 -0.38
CA LYS A 124 9.12 -6.10 0.63
C LYS A 124 8.30 -5.02 -0.05
N THR A 125 7.06 -4.87 0.36
CA THR A 125 6.24 -3.71 0.00
C THR A 125 6.78 -2.49 0.75
N ILE A 126 7.20 -1.49 0.00
CA ILE A 126 7.58 -0.17 0.47
C ILE A 126 6.38 0.74 0.25
N GLU A 127 6.01 1.50 1.27
CA GLU A 127 4.90 2.44 1.21
C GLU A 127 5.30 3.78 1.80
N ILE A 128 4.95 4.85 1.08
CA ILE A 128 5.29 6.21 1.47
C ILE A 128 4.06 7.08 1.28
N LYS A 129 3.65 7.73 2.36
CA LYS A 129 2.55 8.67 2.34
C LYS A 129 2.94 9.90 1.52
N ILE A 130 2.22 10.14 0.43
CA ILE A 130 2.45 11.24 -0.51
C ILE A 130 1.98 12.56 0.08
N ASP A 131 0.87 12.57 0.82
CA ASP A 131 0.28 13.80 1.39
C ASP A 131 1.21 14.56 2.36
N ASP A 132 2.26 13.89 2.85
CA ASP A 132 3.29 14.51 3.67
C ASP A 132 4.25 15.42 2.84
N TYR A 133 4.18 15.35 1.52
CA TYR A 133 5.00 16.08 0.55
C TYR A 133 4.18 17.16 -0.17
N ASP A 134 4.84 18.20 -0.69
CA ASP A 134 4.18 19.29 -1.43
C ASP A 134 3.95 18.90 -2.90
N VAL A 135 3.16 17.85 -3.11
CA VAL A 135 2.93 17.22 -4.41
C VAL A 135 1.54 16.58 -4.47
N SER A 136 0.90 16.61 -5.63
CA SER A 136 -0.39 15.93 -5.85
C SER A 136 -0.24 14.46 -6.24
N GLU A 137 -1.32 13.69 -6.14
CA GLU A 137 -1.39 12.31 -6.66
C GLU A 137 -1.00 12.26 -8.14
N ASN A 138 -1.59 13.13 -8.96
CA ASN A 138 -1.36 13.17 -10.40
C ASN A 138 0.10 13.46 -10.75
N GLU A 139 0.71 14.42 -10.05
CA GLU A 139 2.14 14.74 -10.24
C GLU A 139 3.04 13.53 -9.90
N ILE A 140 2.72 12.74 -8.86
CA ILE A 140 3.48 11.51 -8.58
C ILE A 140 3.26 10.46 -9.68
N LYS A 141 2.02 10.29 -10.16
CA LYS A 141 1.72 9.37 -11.27
C LYS A 141 2.50 9.77 -12.53
N GLU A 142 2.58 11.06 -12.84
CA GLU A 142 3.41 11.60 -13.94
C GLU A 142 4.90 11.29 -13.73
N LEU A 143 5.43 11.54 -12.54
CA LEU A 143 6.85 11.27 -12.23
C LEU A 143 7.19 9.78 -12.28
N LEU A 144 6.27 8.90 -11.87
CA LEU A 144 6.44 7.47 -12.02
C LEU A 144 6.56 7.05 -13.49
N LYS A 145 5.72 7.63 -14.35
CA LYS A 145 5.78 7.43 -15.80
C LYS A 145 7.09 7.98 -16.39
N GLU A 146 7.52 9.18 -16.00
CA GLU A 146 8.73 9.80 -16.55
C GLU A 146 10.02 9.01 -16.21
N TYR A 147 10.16 8.54 -14.97
CA TYR A 147 11.46 8.12 -14.44
C TYR A 147 11.71 6.62 -14.36
N THR A 148 10.68 5.79 -14.38
CA THR A 148 10.86 4.35 -14.22
C THR A 148 11.32 3.74 -15.57
N PRO A 149 12.45 3.03 -15.71
CA PRO A 149 12.96 2.38 -16.93
C PRO A 149 12.04 1.40 -17.64
N LYS A 150 10.94 0.97 -17.01
CA LYS A 150 9.84 0.28 -17.69
C LYS A 150 8.91 1.22 -18.46
N PHE A 151 8.97 2.50 -18.14
CA PHE A 151 8.21 3.64 -18.65
C PHE A 151 9.11 4.67 -19.35
N THR A 152 10.44 4.57 -19.18
CA THR A 152 11.41 5.23 -20.04
C THR A 152 11.54 4.36 -21.29
N PRO A 153 11.19 4.85 -22.49
CA PRO A 153 11.18 4.03 -23.68
C PRO A 153 12.54 3.37 -23.86
N SER A 154 12.53 2.03 -23.88
CA SER A 154 13.72 1.23 -24.14
C SER A 154 14.33 1.69 -25.46
N THR A 155 15.45 2.41 -25.40
CA THR A 155 16.23 2.88 -26.57
C THR A 155 15.39 3.22 -27.78
N MET A 156 14.81 4.44 -27.85
CA MET A 156 14.20 5.03 -29.06
C MET A 156 14.03 4.02 -30.21
N SER A 157 13.07 3.11 -30.06
CA SER A 157 12.53 2.43 -31.22
C SER A 157 11.90 3.57 -32.02
N GLU A 158 12.45 3.88 -33.19
CA GLU A 158 12.02 4.98 -34.07
C GLU A 158 10.54 4.84 -34.50
N ASN A 159 9.85 3.78 -34.08
CA ASN A 159 8.42 3.59 -34.23
C ASN A 159 7.71 4.04 -32.95
N LYS A 160 7.28 5.30 -32.91
CA LYS A 160 6.29 5.77 -31.94
C LYS A 160 5.06 4.87 -32.05
N ILE A 161 4.67 4.18 -30.98
CA ILE A 161 3.43 3.41 -30.95
C ILE A 161 2.29 4.43 -31.06
N VAL A 162 1.61 4.44 -32.21
CA VAL A 162 0.43 5.28 -32.39
C VAL A 162 -0.72 4.55 -31.73
N TYR A 163 -1.24 5.09 -30.62
CA TYR A 163 -2.41 4.53 -29.96
C TYR A 163 -3.59 4.46 -30.95
N GLN A 164 -4.26 3.31 -30.97
CA GLN A 164 -5.53 3.13 -31.66
C GLN A 164 -6.61 2.85 -30.62
N PRO A 165 -7.73 3.58 -30.63
CA PRO A 165 -8.82 3.38 -29.69
C PRO A 165 -9.29 1.92 -29.64
N ILE A 166 -9.54 1.42 -28.44
CA ILE A 166 -9.95 0.04 -28.21
C ILE A 166 -11.48 -0.02 -28.28
N HIS A 167 -11.99 -0.76 -29.26
CA HIS A 167 -13.43 -0.95 -29.48
C HIS A 167 -13.87 -2.41 -29.28
N ASP A 168 -12.92 -3.34 -29.30
CA ASP A 168 -13.11 -4.76 -29.06
C ASP A 168 -11.92 -5.40 -28.31
N PHE A 169 -12.04 -6.70 -28.02
CA PHE A 169 -11.06 -7.46 -27.24
C PHE A 169 -9.76 -7.74 -27.99
N ASP A 170 -9.78 -7.77 -29.32
CA ASP A 170 -8.60 -8.08 -30.14
C ASP A 170 -7.63 -6.89 -30.14
N GLN A 171 -8.19 -5.68 -30.02
CA GLN A 171 -7.47 -4.41 -29.95
C GLN A 171 -6.89 -4.09 -28.57
N ILE A 172 -7.21 -4.87 -27.53
CA ILE A 172 -6.64 -4.65 -26.20
C ILE A 172 -5.11 -4.69 -26.31
N ILE A 173 -4.45 -3.63 -25.84
CA ILE A 173 -3.00 -3.55 -25.77
C ILE A 173 -2.46 -4.31 -24.56
N THR A 174 -1.18 -4.64 -24.61
CA THR A 174 -0.45 -5.17 -23.46
C THR A 174 -0.22 -4.06 -22.43
N LEU A 175 0.05 -4.45 -21.18
CA LEU A 175 0.37 -3.48 -20.13
C LEU A 175 1.72 -2.83 -20.40
N ASP A 176 2.66 -3.56 -21.01
CA ASP A 176 3.92 -3.00 -21.47
C ASP A 176 3.69 -1.93 -22.56
N GLU A 177 2.85 -2.19 -23.58
CA GLU A 177 2.48 -1.19 -24.60
C GLU A 177 1.76 0.02 -24.00
N TYR A 178 0.91 -0.18 -22.98
CA TYR A 178 0.25 0.92 -22.26
C TYR A 178 1.27 1.87 -21.61
N TYR A 179 2.36 1.33 -21.05
CA TYR A 179 3.39 2.14 -20.41
C TYR A 179 4.25 2.94 -21.39
N ASP A 180 4.27 2.56 -22.67
CA ASP A 180 4.95 3.30 -23.75
C ASP A 180 4.10 4.45 -24.33
N LEU A 181 2.83 4.58 -23.92
CA LEU A 181 1.92 5.64 -24.39
C LEU A 181 2.18 7.00 -23.74
N GLU A 182 1.88 8.07 -24.47
CA GLU A 182 1.83 9.41 -23.87
C GLU A 182 0.69 9.51 -22.85
N TYR A 183 0.76 10.47 -21.92
CA TYR A 183 -0.21 10.59 -20.83
C TYR A 183 -1.66 10.62 -21.33
N GLU A 184 -1.97 11.48 -22.31
CA GLU A 184 -3.33 11.62 -22.86
C GLU A 184 -3.84 10.32 -23.50
N GLU A 185 -2.97 9.61 -24.23
CA GLU A 185 -3.27 8.32 -24.87
C GLU A 185 -3.48 7.21 -23.83
N SER A 186 -2.68 7.21 -22.77
CA SER A 186 -2.79 6.25 -21.66
C SER A 186 -4.13 6.40 -20.91
N GLU A 187 -4.59 7.65 -20.71
CA GLU A 187 -5.89 7.92 -20.09
C GLU A 187 -7.04 7.47 -20.99
N GLU A 188 -6.89 7.61 -22.32
CA GLU A 188 -7.87 7.10 -23.27
C GLU A 188 -7.92 5.57 -23.27
N ALA A 189 -6.77 4.90 -23.23
CA ALA A 189 -6.67 3.45 -23.16
C ALA A 189 -7.36 2.86 -21.92
N ILE A 190 -7.16 3.46 -20.75
CA ILE A 190 -7.88 3.07 -19.52
C ILE A 190 -9.39 3.22 -19.72
N LYS A 191 -9.83 4.39 -20.22
CA LYS A 191 -11.25 4.68 -20.43
C LYS A 191 -11.90 3.74 -21.43
N ASP A 192 -11.18 3.30 -22.46
CA ASP A 192 -11.72 2.38 -23.45
C ASP A 192 -11.96 0.99 -22.87
N ILE A 193 -11.05 0.48 -22.02
CA ILE A 193 -11.30 -0.76 -21.27
C ILE A 193 -12.50 -0.63 -20.33
N GLN A 194 -12.60 0.49 -19.60
CA GLN A 194 -13.72 0.75 -18.70
C GLN A 194 -15.06 0.82 -19.47
N LYS A 195 -15.08 1.44 -20.67
CA LYS A 195 -16.26 1.46 -21.55
C LYS A 195 -16.63 0.06 -22.03
N LEU A 196 -15.65 -0.78 -22.39
CA LEU A 196 -15.89 -2.17 -22.76
C LEU A 196 -16.53 -2.95 -21.60
N ALA A 197 -16.02 -2.79 -20.38
CA ALA A 197 -16.57 -3.43 -19.20
C ALA A 197 -17.99 -2.96 -18.84
N VAL A 198 -18.28 -1.66 -18.99
CA VAL A 198 -19.64 -1.13 -18.79
C VAL A 198 -20.61 -1.70 -19.83
N LYS A 199 -20.16 -1.90 -21.07
CA LYS A 199 -20.99 -2.42 -22.16
C LYS A 199 -21.28 -3.91 -21.99
N ASP A 200 -20.28 -4.72 -21.67
CA ASP A 200 -20.42 -6.17 -21.54
C ASP A 200 -19.32 -6.78 -20.63
N LEU A 201 -19.57 -6.73 -19.33
CA LEU A 201 -18.68 -7.29 -18.31
C LEU A 201 -18.49 -8.81 -18.44
N GLU A 202 -19.50 -9.53 -18.91
CA GLU A 202 -19.41 -10.98 -19.08
C GLU A 202 -18.44 -11.35 -20.21
N SER A 203 -18.39 -10.57 -21.28
CA SER A 203 -17.37 -10.76 -22.32
C SER A 203 -15.96 -10.38 -21.84
N VAL A 204 -15.82 -9.34 -21.01
CA VAL A 204 -14.55 -9.01 -20.35
C VAL A 204 -14.07 -10.17 -19.47
N LYS A 205 -14.98 -10.76 -18.69
CA LYS A 205 -14.69 -11.94 -17.87
C LYS A 205 -14.19 -13.10 -18.71
N ARG A 206 -14.88 -13.45 -19.80
CA ARG A 206 -14.46 -14.52 -20.72
C ARG A 206 -13.12 -14.22 -21.37
N PHE A 207 -12.86 -12.97 -21.73
CA PHE A 207 -11.55 -12.56 -22.24
C PHE A 207 -10.45 -12.87 -21.21
N CYS A 208 -10.64 -12.47 -19.95
CA CYS A 208 -9.68 -12.72 -18.87
C CYS A 208 -9.49 -14.22 -18.60
N GLU A 209 -10.57 -15.00 -18.60
CA GLU A 209 -10.54 -16.46 -18.41
C GLU A 209 -9.75 -17.18 -19.52
N ASN A 210 -10.01 -16.82 -20.79
CA ASN A 210 -9.40 -17.48 -21.94
C ASN A 210 -7.94 -17.08 -22.16
N ASN A 211 -7.56 -15.86 -21.75
CA ASN A 211 -6.25 -15.29 -22.06
C ASN A 211 -5.27 -15.26 -20.89
N ILE A 212 -5.66 -15.73 -19.70
CA ILE A 212 -4.80 -15.69 -18.51
C ILE A 212 -3.42 -16.33 -18.69
N TYR A 213 -3.31 -17.36 -19.54
CA TYR A 213 -2.03 -17.99 -19.90
C TYR A 213 -1.55 -17.63 -21.31
N ALA A 214 -2.47 -17.38 -22.24
CA ALA A 214 -2.12 -17.12 -23.64
C ALA A 214 -1.61 -15.69 -23.86
N GLN A 215 -2.23 -14.71 -23.19
CA GLN A 215 -1.91 -13.29 -23.28
C GLN A 215 -2.01 -12.64 -21.88
N PRO A 216 -1.22 -13.11 -20.89
CA PRO A 216 -1.32 -12.65 -19.50
C PRO A 216 -1.14 -11.15 -19.36
N ASP A 217 -0.34 -10.53 -20.22
CA ASP A 217 -0.05 -9.10 -20.14
C ASP A 217 -1.23 -8.21 -20.57
N LYS A 218 -2.05 -8.68 -21.51
CA LYS A 218 -3.32 -8.00 -21.84
C LYS A 218 -4.34 -8.13 -20.70
N VAL A 219 -4.38 -9.30 -20.05
CA VAL A 219 -5.23 -9.52 -18.87
C VAL A 219 -4.80 -8.61 -17.72
N ARG A 220 -3.49 -8.44 -17.51
CA ARG A 220 -2.92 -7.47 -16.57
C ARG A 220 -3.39 -6.06 -16.86
N PHE A 221 -3.35 -5.62 -18.12
CA PHE A 221 -3.84 -4.30 -18.49
C PHE A 221 -5.34 -4.12 -18.20
N VAL A 222 -6.16 -5.13 -18.46
CA VAL A 222 -7.59 -5.09 -18.11
C VAL A 222 -7.80 -4.89 -16.62
N TYR A 223 -7.13 -5.67 -15.77
CA TYR A 223 -7.27 -5.54 -14.31
C TYR A 223 -6.73 -4.20 -13.80
N TYR A 224 -5.60 -3.74 -14.33
CA TYR A 224 -5.05 -2.43 -14.02
C TYR A 224 -6.03 -1.31 -14.37
N ALA A 225 -6.55 -1.28 -15.59
CA ALA A 225 -7.46 -0.23 -16.06
C ALA A 225 -8.78 -0.18 -15.27
N LEU A 226 -9.30 -1.32 -14.82
CA LEU A 226 -10.49 -1.37 -13.96
C LEU A 226 -10.17 -0.98 -12.51
N SER A 227 -8.95 -1.24 -12.04
CA SER A 227 -8.52 -0.83 -10.70
C SER A 227 -8.29 0.69 -10.58
N GLU A 228 -8.01 1.38 -11.70
CA GLU A 228 -7.82 2.83 -11.78
C GLU A 228 -9.13 3.61 -12.11
N ASP A 229 -10.31 2.97 -12.12
CA ASP A 229 -11.58 3.70 -12.33
C ASP A 229 -11.83 4.66 -11.16
N GLU A 230 -12.24 5.90 -11.46
CA GLU A 230 -12.57 6.91 -10.46
C GLU A 230 -13.74 6.47 -9.56
N ASP A 231 -14.64 5.64 -10.08
CA ASP A 231 -15.70 4.98 -9.30
C ASP A 231 -15.19 3.66 -8.72
N LEU A 232 -14.49 3.81 -7.60
CA LEU A 232 -13.70 2.79 -6.90
C LEU A 232 -14.47 1.50 -6.56
N ASP A 233 -15.78 1.60 -6.37
CA ASP A 233 -16.62 0.49 -5.91
C ASP A 233 -17.26 -0.27 -7.06
N LYS A 234 -17.32 0.36 -8.23
CA LYS A 234 -18.01 -0.15 -9.41
C LYS A 234 -17.52 -1.52 -9.84
N TRP A 235 -16.22 -1.76 -9.71
CA TRP A 235 -15.57 -3.01 -10.13
C TRP A 235 -15.16 -3.91 -8.98
N ALA A 236 -15.43 -3.53 -7.73
CA ALA A 236 -14.97 -4.24 -6.54
C ALA A 236 -15.43 -5.72 -6.51
N ASP A 237 -16.69 -5.98 -6.86
CA ASP A 237 -17.25 -7.33 -6.96
C ASP A 237 -16.51 -8.18 -8.01
N PHE A 238 -16.35 -7.63 -9.21
CA PHE A 238 -15.70 -8.30 -10.34
C PHE A 238 -14.23 -8.59 -10.03
N LEU A 239 -13.46 -7.56 -9.62
CA LEU A 239 -12.04 -7.68 -9.31
C LEU A 239 -11.81 -8.64 -8.15
N SER A 240 -12.62 -8.60 -7.10
CA SER A 240 -12.51 -9.56 -6.00
C SER A 240 -12.78 -11.00 -6.45
N ASP A 241 -13.78 -11.24 -7.30
CA ASP A 241 -14.06 -12.57 -7.81
C ASP A 241 -12.99 -13.06 -8.79
N GLU A 242 -12.41 -12.16 -9.60
CA GLU A 242 -11.25 -12.47 -10.45
C GLU A 242 -10.01 -12.80 -9.62
N PHE A 243 -9.70 -12.04 -8.56
CA PHE A 243 -8.61 -12.38 -7.63
C PHE A 243 -8.78 -13.81 -7.12
N ARG A 244 -9.98 -14.14 -6.62
CA ARG A 244 -10.28 -15.48 -6.09
C ARG A 244 -10.11 -16.55 -7.15
N ARG A 245 -10.65 -16.32 -8.35
CA ARG A 245 -10.56 -17.25 -9.48
C ARG A 245 -9.11 -17.52 -9.86
N VAL A 246 -8.33 -16.47 -10.10
CA VAL A 246 -6.93 -16.56 -10.52
C VAL A 246 -6.06 -17.19 -9.43
N TYR A 247 -6.22 -16.77 -8.18
CA TYR A 247 -5.48 -17.34 -7.06
C TYR A 247 -5.80 -18.82 -6.86
N GLN A 248 -7.08 -19.21 -6.93
CA GLN A 248 -7.51 -20.61 -6.80
C GLN A 248 -6.97 -21.48 -7.94
N ILE A 249 -7.00 -21.01 -9.19
CA ILE A 249 -6.36 -21.68 -10.33
C ILE A 249 -4.86 -21.87 -10.06
N GLY A 250 -4.20 -20.83 -9.57
CA GLY A 250 -2.78 -20.88 -9.20
C GLY A 250 -2.50 -21.91 -8.11
N LEU A 251 -3.36 -22.03 -7.10
CA LEU A 251 -3.23 -23.04 -6.04
C LEU A 251 -3.39 -24.46 -6.58
N GLU A 252 -4.45 -24.70 -7.35
CA GLU A 252 -4.79 -26.03 -7.89
C GLU A 252 -3.75 -26.55 -8.88
N GLN A 253 -3.12 -25.64 -9.64
CA GLN A 253 -2.13 -25.97 -10.66
C GLN A 253 -0.68 -25.81 -10.17
N ASN A 254 -0.47 -25.41 -8.90
CA ASN A 254 0.84 -25.05 -8.35
C ASN A 254 1.58 -23.98 -9.18
N LYS A 255 0.82 -22.99 -9.67
CA LYS A 255 1.25 -21.90 -10.57
C LYS A 255 1.06 -20.50 -9.98
N VAL A 256 0.82 -20.38 -8.66
CA VAL A 256 0.62 -19.06 -8.02
C VAL A 256 1.74 -18.07 -8.35
N LYS A 257 3.00 -18.53 -8.37
CA LYS A 257 4.16 -17.69 -8.72
C LYS A 257 4.20 -17.28 -10.21
N GLU A 258 3.69 -18.12 -11.11
CA GLU A 258 3.56 -17.78 -12.54
C GLU A 258 2.47 -16.73 -12.75
N LEU A 259 1.38 -16.83 -11.98
CA LEU A 259 0.23 -15.94 -12.02
C LEU A 259 0.37 -14.70 -11.12
N SER A 260 1.45 -14.56 -10.35
CA SER A 260 1.57 -13.47 -9.37
C SER A 260 1.56 -12.09 -10.03
N SER A 261 2.13 -11.96 -11.23
CA SER A 261 2.08 -10.72 -12.00
C SER A 261 0.67 -10.33 -12.43
N VAL A 262 -0.20 -11.30 -12.68
CA VAL A 262 -1.62 -11.08 -12.98
C VAL A 262 -2.39 -10.72 -11.70
N ILE A 263 -2.17 -11.48 -10.62
CA ILE A 263 -2.84 -11.30 -9.33
C ILE A 263 -2.55 -9.90 -8.75
N ASN A 264 -1.30 -9.42 -8.86
CA ASN A 264 -0.88 -8.12 -8.32
C ASN A 264 -1.52 -6.90 -9.00
N GLU A 265 -2.11 -7.07 -10.19
CA GLU A 265 -2.87 -6.00 -10.86
C GLU A 265 -4.33 -5.97 -10.43
N ILE A 266 -4.79 -6.94 -9.64
CA ILE A 266 -6.17 -6.99 -9.16
C ILE A 266 -6.26 -6.28 -7.81
N ILE A 267 -6.63 -5.01 -7.85
CA ILE A 267 -6.73 -4.14 -6.67
C ILE A 267 -8.16 -3.70 -6.46
N VAL A 268 -8.56 -3.60 -5.20
CA VAL A 268 -9.85 -3.02 -4.82
C VAL A 268 -9.58 -1.99 -3.72
N GLU A 269 -10.05 -0.75 -3.90
CA GLU A 269 -9.86 0.27 -2.86
C GLU A 269 -10.76 0.00 -1.64
N THR A 270 -12.01 -0.42 -1.85
CA THR A 270 -12.96 -0.77 -0.77
C THR A 270 -12.84 -2.22 -0.33
N ILE A 271 -11.78 -2.44 0.43
CA ILE A 271 -11.49 -3.75 1.01
C ILE A 271 -12.42 -4.12 2.18
N ASP A 272 -13.35 -3.29 2.63
CA ASP A 272 -14.35 -3.65 3.65
C ASP A 272 -15.62 -4.28 3.08
N SER A 273 -15.72 -4.38 1.75
CA SER A 273 -16.84 -5.00 1.05
C SER A 273 -16.94 -6.52 1.27
N TYR A 274 -18.14 -7.08 1.06
CA TYR A 274 -18.41 -8.52 1.14
C TYR A 274 -17.58 -9.37 0.15
N PRO A 275 -17.38 -8.99 -1.12
CA PRO A 275 -16.46 -9.70 -2.02
C PRO A 275 -15.01 -9.70 -1.52
N ALA A 276 -14.51 -8.57 -1.02
CA ALA A 276 -13.17 -8.48 -0.45
C ALA A 276 -13.01 -9.37 0.81
N GLU A 277 -14.08 -9.56 1.58
CA GLU A 277 -14.12 -10.53 2.68
C GLU A 277 -13.87 -11.95 2.19
N ARG A 278 -14.51 -12.37 1.10
CA ARG A 278 -14.29 -13.69 0.50
C ARG A 278 -12.86 -13.89 0.00
N VAL A 279 -12.19 -12.83 -0.46
CA VAL A 279 -10.75 -12.87 -0.80
C VAL A 279 -9.93 -13.15 0.45
N ARG A 280 -10.17 -12.38 1.52
CA ARG A 280 -9.49 -12.58 2.81
C ARG A 280 -9.68 -13.99 3.34
N GLU A 281 -10.89 -14.54 3.29
CA GLU A 281 -11.17 -15.89 3.77
C GLU A 281 -10.31 -16.95 3.07
N ILE A 282 -10.15 -16.84 1.75
CA ILE A 282 -9.30 -17.75 0.97
C ILE A 282 -7.83 -17.59 1.34
N LEU A 283 -7.34 -16.36 1.49
CA LEU A 283 -5.96 -16.09 1.91
C LEU A 283 -5.70 -16.61 3.33
N LEU A 284 -6.61 -16.38 4.28
CA LEU A 284 -6.51 -16.88 5.65
C LEU A 284 -6.53 -18.40 5.73
N LYS A 285 -7.32 -19.06 4.86
CA LYS A 285 -7.31 -20.51 4.70
C LYS A 285 -5.97 -20.98 4.13
N GLY A 286 -5.40 -20.24 3.18
CA GLY A 286 -4.06 -20.45 2.61
C GLY A 286 -2.96 -20.54 3.68
N LEU A 287 -3.08 -19.76 4.75
CA LEU A 287 -2.13 -19.79 5.88
C LEU A 287 -2.12 -21.14 6.64
N ASP A 288 -3.12 -22.01 6.48
CA ASP A 288 -3.19 -23.32 7.14
C ASP A 288 -2.71 -24.50 6.29
N TYR A 289 -2.33 -24.26 5.04
CA TYR A 289 -1.84 -25.31 4.16
C TYR A 289 -0.52 -25.91 4.69
N LYS A 290 -0.30 -27.19 4.37
CA LYS A 290 0.92 -27.89 4.78
C LYS A 290 2.12 -27.39 3.99
N GLU A 291 1.88 -27.01 2.74
CA GLU A 291 2.83 -26.51 1.78
C GLU A 291 3.33 -25.13 2.20
N PHE A 292 4.65 -25.01 2.38
CA PHE A 292 5.29 -23.75 2.76
C PHE A 292 4.99 -22.62 1.76
N GLU A 293 5.11 -22.90 0.45
CA GLU A 293 4.87 -21.94 -0.61
C GLU A 293 3.44 -21.38 -0.59
N THR A 294 2.44 -22.24 -0.34
CA THR A 294 1.04 -21.79 -0.22
C THR A 294 0.84 -20.84 0.96
N ARG A 295 1.43 -21.16 2.12
CA ARG A 295 1.37 -20.27 3.29
C ARG A 295 2.08 -18.94 3.02
N LEU A 296 3.22 -18.97 2.34
CA LEU A 296 3.99 -17.78 2.01
C LEU A 296 3.24 -16.88 1.03
N ASN A 297 2.70 -17.44 -0.06
CA ASN A 297 1.90 -16.70 -1.04
C ASN A 297 0.66 -16.07 -0.39
N ALA A 298 0.00 -16.78 0.51
CA ALA A 298 -1.12 -16.21 1.26
C ALA A 298 -0.69 -15.00 2.11
N LEU A 299 0.48 -15.05 2.77
CA LEU A 299 1.04 -13.90 3.49
C LEU A 299 1.49 -12.76 2.57
N GLU A 300 1.90 -13.06 1.34
CA GLU A 300 2.34 -12.08 0.36
C GLU A 300 1.18 -11.21 -0.13
N PHE A 301 0.02 -11.82 -0.44
CA PHE A 301 -1.14 -11.07 -0.95
C PHE A 301 -2.06 -10.52 0.14
N LEU A 302 -2.11 -11.14 1.33
CA LEU A 302 -2.99 -10.68 2.42
C LEU A 302 -2.89 -9.18 2.76
N PRO A 303 -1.71 -8.53 2.77
CA PRO A 303 -1.56 -7.11 3.09
C PRO A 303 -2.37 -6.16 2.20
N ASP A 304 -2.67 -6.56 0.97
CA ASP A 304 -3.45 -5.74 0.03
C ASP A 304 -4.96 -5.80 0.33
N TRP A 305 -5.39 -6.79 1.13
CA TRP A 305 -6.80 -7.05 1.46
C TRP A 305 -7.13 -6.78 2.93
N ILE A 306 -6.20 -6.20 3.69
CA ILE A 306 -6.39 -5.79 5.09
C ILE A 306 -5.87 -4.37 5.32
N ASN A 307 -6.57 -3.65 6.19
CA ASN A 307 -6.10 -2.39 6.77
C ASN A 307 -6.44 -2.34 8.26
N GLU A 308 -6.13 -1.23 8.92
CA GLU A 308 -6.41 -1.06 10.34
C GLU A 308 -7.90 -1.23 10.68
N GLN A 309 -8.81 -0.75 9.83
CA GLN A 309 -10.25 -0.88 10.02
C GLN A 309 -10.72 -2.33 9.93
N VAL A 310 -10.31 -3.05 8.87
CA VAL A 310 -10.61 -4.47 8.68
C VAL A 310 -10.10 -5.29 9.86
N LEU A 311 -8.87 -5.03 10.32
CA LEU A 311 -8.26 -5.77 11.44
C LEU A 311 -8.96 -5.48 12.78
N LYS A 312 -9.46 -4.26 13.00
CA LYS A 312 -10.27 -3.91 14.18
C LYS A 312 -11.62 -4.61 14.17
N SER A 313 -12.29 -4.64 13.03
CA SER A 313 -13.60 -5.29 12.88
C SER A 313 -13.51 -6.82 12.87
N ASN A 314 -12.35 -7.38 12.55
CA ASN A 314 -12.14 -8.82 12.40
C ASN A 314 -11.00 -9.34 13.30
N PRO A 315 -11.22 -9.45 14.63
CA PRO A 315 -10.19 -9.90 15.57
C PRO A 315 -9.71 -11.35 15.32
N SER A 316 -10.50 -12.16 14.61
CA SER A 316 -10.12 -13.50 14.15
C SER A 316 -8.88 -13.47 13.24
N ILE A 317 -8.74 -12.46 12.38
CA ILE A 317 -7.57 -12.26 11.50
C ILE A 317 -6.33 -12.04 12.36
N VAL A 318 -6.40 -11.14 13.34
CA VAL A 318 -5.29 -10.84 14.24
C VAL A 318 -4.89 -12.08 15.06
N SER A 319 -5.88 -12.84 15.54
CA SER A 319 -5.63 -14.11 16.23
C SER A 319 -4.90 -15.10 15.33
N LYS A 320 -5.31 -15.20 14.05
CA LYS A 320 -4.69 -16.06 13.04
C LYS A 320 -3.23 -15.68 12.80
N LEU A 321 -2.96 -14.40 12.58
CA LEU A 321 -1.60 -13.89 12.39
C LEU A 321 -0.73 -14.19 13.63
N ARG A 322 -1.25 -13.95 14.84
CA ARG A 322 -0.52 -14.30 16.07
C ARG A 322 -0.22 -15.79 16.18
N GLN A 323 -1.10 -16.67 15.70
CA GLN A 323 -0.83 -18.11 15.63
C GLN A 323 0.34 -18.40 14.67
N LYS A 324 0.46 -17.69 13.55
CA LYS A 324 1.52 -17.90 12.54
C LYS A 324 2.89 -17.40 12.98
N LEU A 325 2.99 -16.61 14.06
CA LEU A 325 4.26 -16.36 14.74
C LEU A 325 4.89 -17.64 15.35
N LYS A 326 4.13 -18.74 15.43
CA LYS A 326 4.59 -20.06 15.88
C LYS A 326 4.67 -21.08 14.73
N ASP A 327 4.61 -20.65 13.48
CA ASP A 327 4.78 -21.54 12.31
C ASP A 327 6.15 -22.22 12.37
N PRO A 328 6.30 -23.50 11.94
CA PRO A 328 7.61 -24.15 11.87
C PRO A 328 8.61 -23.40 10.99
N GLU A 329 8.13 -22.73 9.93
CA GLU A 329 8.97 -22.04 8.98
C GLU A 329 9.30 -20.60 9.41
N TRP A 330 10.59 -20.29 9.52
CA TRP A 330 11.06 -19.00 10.01
C TRP A 330 10.61 -17.83 9.13
N LYS A 331 10.53 -18.03 7.81
CA LYS A 331 10.11 -17.00 6.85
C LYS A 331 8.64 -16.63 7.04
N ILE A 332 7.78 -17.61 7.37
CA ILE A 332 6.37 -17.36 7.73
C ILE A 332 6.29 -16.52 9.01
N ARG A 333 7.04 -16.89 10.06
CA ARG A 333 7.10 -16.11 11.31
C ARG A 333 7.57 -14.67 11.05
N TRP A 334 8.59 -14.52 10.22
CA TRP A 334 9.18 -13.23 9.85
C TRP A 334 8.20 -12.33 9.10
N GLU A 335 7.60 -12.79 8.00
CA GLU A 335 6.65 -11.97 7.24
C GLU A 335 5.39 -11.64 8.05
N THR A 336 4.90 -12.60 8.84
CA THR A 336 3.80 -12.34 9.79
C THR A 336 4.13 -11.22 10.78
N SER A 337 5.36 -11.21 11.32
CA SER A 337 5.79 -10.19 12.27
C SER A 337 5.82 -8.79 11.66
N LYS A 338 6.28 -8.66 10.41
CA LYS A 338 6.26 -7.38 9.68
C LYS A 338 4.83 -6.89 9.48
N LEU A 339 3.93 -7.81 9.11
CA LEU A 339 2.53 -7.47 8.88
C LEU A 339 1.87 -6.94 10.16
N LEU A 340 2.15 -7.57 11.30
CA LEU A 340 1.67 -7.12 12.61
C LEU A 340 2.29 -5.77 13.01
N GLU A 341 3.60 -5.60 12.82
CA GLU A 341 4.32 -4.36 13.12
C GLU A 341 3.82 -3.18 12.28
N ARG A 342 3.66 -3.37 10.96
CA ARG A 342 3.12 -2.37 10.02
C ARG A 342 1.72 -1.90 10.43
N ASN A 343 0.90 -2.80 10.95
CA ASN A 343 -0.45 -2.50 11.45
C ASN A 343 -0.49 -2.10 12.93
N LYS A 344 0.67 -1.84 13.56
CA LYS A 344 0.79 -1.42 14.98
C LYS A 344 0.14 -2.39 15.96
N ILE A 345 0.09 -3.68 15.60
CA ILE A 345 -0.47 -4.73 16.46
C ILE A 345 0.65 -5.27 17.36
N ALA A 346 0.43 -5.28 18.67
CA ALA A 346 1.38 -5.83 19.62
C ALA A 346 1.47 -7.37 19.51
N PHE A 347 2.72 -7.88 19.54
CA PHE A 347 3.04 -9.30 19.55
C PHE A 347 4.37 -9.58 20.30
N GLU A 348 4.58 -10.83 20.71
CA GLU A 348 5.85 -11.26 21.32
C GLU A 348 6.99 -11.19 20.30
N SER A 349 8.11 -10.59 20.68
CA SER A 349 9.22 -10.38 19.74
C SER A 349 9.73 -11.70 19.17
N LEU A 350 10.08 -11.71 17.88
CA LEU A 350 10.70 -12.87 17.24
C LEU A 350 12.01 -13.28 17.92
N SER A 351 12.33 -14.57 17.80
CA SER A 351 13.57 -15.14 18.30
C SER A 351 14.80 -14.47 17.66
N THR A 352 15.92 -14.41 18.39
CA THR A 352 17.18 -13.86 17.87
C THR A 352 17.65 -14.60 16.62
N LEU A 353 17.40 -15.92 16.53
CA LEU A 353 17.71 -16.73 15.36
C LEU A 353 16.91 -16.31 14.13
N ASP A 354 15.61 -16.04 14.27
CA ASP A 354 14.77 -15.55 13.16
C ASP A 354 15.26 -14.20 12.66
N LYS A 355 15.64 -13.31 13.57
CA LYS A 355 16.22 -11.98 13.24
C LYS A 355 17.56 -12.08 12.52
N LEU A 356 18.34 -13.13 12.76
CA LEU A 356 19.63 -13.37 12.11
C LEU A 356 19.50 -14.04 10.75
N ARG A 357 18.55 -14.98 10.58
CA ARG A 357 18.37 -15.73 9.32
C ARG A 357 18.11 -14.84 8.11
N ARG A 358 17.48 -13.67 8.30
CA ARG A 358 17.25 -12.67 7.23
C ARG A 358 18.54 -12.18 6.54
N PHE A 359 19.69 -12.29 7.20
CA PHE A 359 20.98 -11.86 6.64
C PHE A 359 21.72 -12.99 5.91
N ILE A 360 21.28 -14.24 6.09
CA ILE A 360 21.94 -15.44 5.58
C ILE A 360 21.18 -16.00 4.37
N ASN A 361 19.84 -15.97 4.42
CA ASN A 361 18.95 -16.35 3.32
C ASN A 361 17.87 -15.26 3.16
N PRO A 362 18.18 -14.17 2.43
CA PRO A 362 17.25 -13.06 2.22
C PRO A 362 15.98 -13.45 1.43
#